data_AF-A0A2H5W9I1-F1
#
_entry.id   AF-A0A2H5W9I1-F1
#
_cell.length_a   1.000
_cell.length_b   1.000
_cell.length_c   1.000
_cell.angle_alpha   90.00
_cell.angle_beta   90.00
_cell.angle_gamma   90.00
#
_symmetry.space_group_name_H-M   'P 1'
#
loop_
_entity.id
_entity.type
_entity.pdbx_description
1 polymer ?
#
loop_
_entity_poly.entity_id
_entity_poly.type
_entity_poly.pdbx_seq_one_letter_code
_entity_poly.pdbx_strand_id
1 'polypeptide(L)'
;MTGKIIRIRRRAIIVTLQNPKEKIWGVLLAVTPEGVWVHGIELNSFDEWSREVARQEESPIGMSTMFFPMHRVERIVIDESAGAALSLAEQFRRRVGKDLFEWVDWETIESYLEWG
;
A
#
# COMPACT_ATOMS: atom_id res chain seq x y z
N MET A 1 21.69 -9.30 17.66
CA MET A 1 22.13 -8.62 16.43
C MET A 1 21.01 -7.69 16.02
N THR A 2 21.16 -6.39 16.26
CA THR A 2 20.11 -5.40 15.99
C THR A 2 20.01 -5.22 14.48
N GLY A 3 18.99 -5.83 13.87
CA GLY A 3 18.69 -5.67 12.46
C GLY A 3 18.52 -4.19 12.17
N LYS A 4 19.40 -3.65 11.32
CA LYS A 4 19.32 -2.26 10.87
C LYS A 4 17.99 -2.10 10.13
N ILE A 5 17.03 -1.42 10.76
CA ILE A 5 15.77 -1.06 10.11
C ILE A 5 16.13 -0.22 8.88
N ILE A 6 16.00 -0.81 7.69
CA ILE A 6 16.18 -0.09 6.44
C ILE A 6 15.02 0.90 6.38
N ARG A 7 15.30 2.18 6.60
CA ARG A 7 14.29 3.23 6.47
C ARG A 7 14.00 3.43 4.99
N ILE A 8 13.09 2.61 4.45
CA ILE A 8 12.57 2.78 3.11
C ILE A 8 11.82 4.12 3.10
N ARG A 9 12.16 5.01 2.17
CA ARG A 9 11.36 6.24 1.95
C ARG A 9 9.91 5.81 1.70
N ARG A 10 8.91 6.61 2.07
CA ARG A 10 7.50 6.29 1.76
C ARG A 10 7.37 5.92 0.28
N ARG A 11 6.82 4.73 0.00
CA ARG A 11 6.72 4.13 -1.35
C ARG A 11 5.38 3.42 -1.48
N ALA A 12 4.71 3.68 -2.59
CA ALA A 12 3.62 2.85 -3.06
C ALA A 12 4.23 1.61 -3.72
N ILE A 13 3.65 0.46 -3.47
CA ILE A 13 4.13 -0.83 -3.94
C ILE A 13 2.95 -1.70 -4.39
N ILE A 14 3.28 -2.76 -5.13
CA ILE A 14 2.40 -3.88 -5.40
C ILE A 14 3.05 -5.14 -4.81
N VAL A 15 2.40 -5.76 -3.83
CA VAL A 15 2.79 -7.08 -3.31
C VAL A 15 1.97 -8.15 -4.04
N THR A 16 2.65 -9.11 -4.66
CA THR A 16 2.00 -10.33 -5.17
C THR A 16 2.14 -11.44 -4.12
N LEU A 17 1.02 -12.03 -3.73
CA LEU A 17 0.95 -13.14 -2.80
C LEU A 17 0.70 -14.46 -3.51
N GLN A 18 1.08 -15.55 -2.87
CA GLN A 18 0.77 -16.92 -3.27
C GLN A 18 -0.06 -17.65 -2.20
N ASN A 19 -0.84 -18.63 -2.64
CA ASN A 19 -1.59 -19.58 -1.83
C ASN A 19 -2.45 -18.94 -0.71
N PRO A 20 -3.55 -18.24 -1.04
CA PRO A 20 -4.08 -17.93 -2.38
C PRO A 20 -3.34 -16.78 -3.10
N LYS A 21 -3.53 -16.71 -4.42
CA LYS A 21 -2.95 -15.66 -5.26
C LYS A 21 -3.76 -14.38 -5.15
N GLU A 22 -3.10 -13.33 -4.68
CA GLU A 22 -3.68 -12.00 -4.49
C GLU A 22 -2.64 -10.94 -4.86
N LYS A 23 -3.09 -9.73 -5.18
CA LYS A 23 -2.22 -8.57 -5.38
C LYS A 23 -2.72 -7.43 -4.52
N ILE A 24 -1.83 -6.85 -3.73
CA ILE A 24 -2.14 -5.76 -2.83
C ILE A 24 -1.39 -4.53 -3.32
N TRP A 25 -2.10 -3.43 -3.55
CA TRP A 25 -1.50 -2.13 -3.80
C TRP A 25 -1.63 -1.25 -2.57
N GLY A 26 -0.58 -0.52 -2.24
CA GLY A 26 -0.61 0.37 -1.08
C GLY A 26 0.77 0.86 -0.67
N VAL A 27 0.86 1.45 0.51
CA VAL A 27 2.10 1.96 1.06
C VAL A 27 2.85 0.85 1.80
N LEU A 28 4.12 0.67 1.44
CA LEU A 28 5.04 -0.16 2.21
C LEU A 28 5.36 0.49 3.56
N LEU A 29 5.09 -0.23 4.64
CA LEU A 29 5.39 0.21 6.00
C LEU A 29 6.70 -0.39 6.52
N ALA A 30 6.86 -1.72 6.38
CA ALA A 30 8.05 -2.43 6.84
C ALA A 30 8.29 -3.70 6.03
N VAL A 31 9.56 -4.08 5.91
CA VAL A 31 10.00 -5.40 5.43
C VAL A 31 10.93 -5.98 6.48
N THR A 32 10.58 -7.16 6.98
CA THR A 32 11.37 -7.92 7.96
C THR A 32 11.58 -9.35 7.45
N PRO A 33 12.46 -10.15 8.06
CA PRO A 33 12.58 -11.58 7.72
C PRO A 33 11.26 -12.35 7.88
N GLU A 34 10.40 -11.94 8.82
CA GLU A 34 9.13 -12.59 9.13
C GLU A 34 8.05 -12.26 8.09
N GLY A 35 8.10 -11.07 7.48
CA GLY A 35 7.10 -10.66 6.51
C GLY A 35 7.14 -9.20 6.09
N VAL A 36 6.02 -8.73 5.56
CA VAL A 36 5.84 -7.40 4.98
C VAL A 36 4.60 -6.78 5.56
N TRP A 37 4.73 -5.53 6.04
CA TRP A 37 3.61 -4.71 6.47
C TRP A 37 3.23 -3.73 5.37
N VAL A 38 1.96 -3.72 4.97
CA VAL A 38 1.42 -2.85 3.92
C VAL A 38 0.14 -2.21 4.43
N HIS A 39 0.01 -0.90 4.24
CA HIS A 39 -1.29 -0.23 4.33
C HIS A 39 -1.85 -0.12 2.92
N GLY A 40 -2.91 -0.86 2.60
CA GLY A 40 -3.29 -1.11 1.20
C GLY A 40 -4.70 -1.62 1.00
N ILE A 41 -5.01 -1.90 -0.26
CA ILE A 41 -6.22 -2.58 -0.73
C ILE A 41 -5.85 -3.67 -1.73
N GLU A 42 -6.77 -4.59 -1.97
CA GLU A 42 -6.66 -5.48 -3.12
C GLU A 42 -6.58 -4.66 -4.42
N LEU A 43 -5.63 -5.00 -5.28
CA LEU A 43 -5.36 -4.26 -6.51
C LEU A 43 -6.59 -4.20 -7.43
N ASN A 44 -7.39 -5.27 -7.47
CA ASN A 44 -8.61 -5.32 -8.28
C ASN A 44 -9.69 -4.34 -7.80
N SER A 45 -9.65 -3.92 -6.54
CA SER A 45 -10.58 -2.94 -5.96
C SER A 45 -10.16 -1.49 -6.22
N PHE A 46 -8.96 -1.24 -6.75
CA PHE A 46 -8.38 0.09 -6.87
C PHE A 46 -9.27 1.09 -7.62
N ASP A 47 -9.83 0.71 -8.76
CA ASP A 47 -10.61 1.64 -9.59
C ASP A 47 -11.95 2.02 -8.99
N GLU A 48 -12.61 1.10 -8.28
CA GLU A 48 -13.85 1.39 -7.56
C GLU A 48 -13.56 2.24 -6.33
N TRP A 49 -12.65 1.78 -5.47
CA TRP A 49 -12.22 2.50 -4.27
C TRP A 49 -11.80 3.94 -4.56
N SER A 50 -10.93 4.15 -5.54
CA SER A 50 -10.44 5.51 -5.84
C SER A 50 -11.51 6.42 -6.46
N ARG A 51 -12.56 5.86 -7.05
CA ARG A 51 -13.75 6.64 -7.48
C ARG A 51 -14.61 7.03 -6.29
N GLU A 52 -14.82 6.13 -5.33
CA GLU A 52 -15.55 6.42 -4.08
C GLU A 52 -14.82 7.50 -3.27
N VAL A 53 -13.49 7.38 -3.12
CA VAL A 53 -12.65 8.41 -2.47
C VAL A 53 -12.79 9.76 -3.17
N ALA A 54 -12.78 9.80 -4.51
CA ALA A 54 -12.95 11.05 -5.26
C ALA A 54 -14.35 11.69 -5.07
N ARG A 55 -15.36 10.90 -4.70
CA ARG A 55 -16.72 11.38 -4.40
C ARG A 55 -16.89 11.85 -2.95
N GLN A 56 -15.87 11.69 -2.10
CA GLN A 56 -15.94 12.01 -0.67
C GLN A 56 -17.08 11.27 0.06
N GLU A 57 -17.39 10.04 -0.37
CA GLU A 57 -18.35 9.20 0.37
C GLU A 57 -17.82 8.99 1.80
N GLU A 58 -18.66 9.17 2.82
CA GLU A 58 -18.25 9.29 4.25
C GLU A 58 -17.53 8.05 4.81
N SER A 59 -17.59 6.93 4.09
CA SER A 59 -16.91 5.68 4.47
C SER A 59 -16.57 4.85 3.23
N PRO A 60 -15.62 5.27 2.38
CA PRO A 60 -15.09 4.38 1.34
C PRO A 60 -14.53 3.16 2.07
N ILE A 61 -14.69 1.95 1.53
CA ILE A 61 -14.05 0.76 2.11
C ILE A 61 -12.54 1.09 2.24
N GLY A 62 -12.09 1.29 3.48
CA GLY A 62 -10.81 1.92 3.76
C GLY A 62 -9.64 1.02 3.39
N MET A 63 -8.50 1.64 3.06
CA MET A 63 -7.23 0.91 3.07
C MET A 63 -7.03 0.27 4.44
N SER A 64 -6.51 -0.95 4.47
CA SER A 64 -6.25 -1.71 5.68
C SER A 64 -4.76 -1.90 5.90
N THR A 65 -4.32 -1.86 7.16
CA THR A 65 -2.96 -2.23 7.55
C THR A 65 -2.89 -3.75 7.72
N MET A 66 -2.07 -4.40 6.89
CA MET A 66 -1.99 -5.85 6.77
C MET A 66 -0.55 -6.34 6.93
N PHE A 67 -0.38 -7.46 7.61
CA PHE A 67 0.86 -8.22 7.65
C PHE A 67 0.76 -9.43 6.72
N PHE A 68 1.76 -9.60 5.86
CA PHE A 68 1.89 -10.78 5.00
C PHE A 68 3.14 -11.56 5.39
N PRO A 69 3.02 -12.83 5.81
CA PRO A 69 4.18 -13.63 6.17
C PRO A 69 5.06 -13.89 4.93
N MET A 70 6.38 -13.90 5.10
CA MET A 70 7.33 -13.89 3.98
C MET A 70 7.15 -15.08 3.03
N HIS A 71 6.74 -16.26 3.53
CA HIS A 71 6.49 -17.45 2.71
C HIS A 71 5.30 -17.28 1.74
N ARG A 72 4.40 -16.32 1.98
CA ARG A 72 3.31 -15.97 1.05
C ARG A 72 3.73 -14.92 0.03
N VAL A 73 4.83 -14.20 0.23
CA VAL A 73 5.23 -13.13 -0.68
C VAL A 73 5.95 -13.72 -1.88
N GLU A 74 5.33 -13.63 -3.06
CA GLU A 74 5.95 -14.03 -4.32
C GLU A 74 6.90 -12.93 -4.84
N ARG A 75 6.45 -11.67 -4.76
CA ARG A 75 7.16 -10.51 -5.33
C ARG A 75 6.65 -9.20 -4.73
N ILE A 76 7.55 -8.23 -4.58
CA ILE A 76 7.22 -6.83 -4.28
C ILE A 76 7.77 -5.98 -5.43
N VAL A 77 6.93 -5.12 -6.00
CA VAL A 77 7.32 -4.16 -7.05
C VAL A 77 6.99 -2.75 -6.58
N ILE A 78 7.86 -1.79 -6.90
CA ILE A 78 7.57 -0.37 -6.65
C ILE A 78 6.51 0.08 -7.66
N ASP A 79 5.49 0.79 -7.19
CA ASP A 79 4.50 1.42 -8.05
C ASP A 79 5.12 2.67 -8.69
N GLU A 80 5.67 2.50 -9.90
CA GLU A 80 6.34 3.53 -10.68
C GLU A 80 5.82 3.57 -12.12
N SER A 81 5.86 4.76 -12.70
CA SER A 81 5.39 4.98 -14.06
C SER A 81 6.38 4.39 -15.06
N ALA A 82 5.87 3.73 -16.09
CA ALA A 82 6.67 3.06 -17.11
C ALA A 82 6.35 3.65 -18.48
N GLY A 83 7.25 4.49 -18.99
CA GLY A 83 7.06 5.20 -20.25
C GLY A 83 5.82 6.10 -20.20
N ALA A 84 4.81 5.80 -21.03
CA ALA A 84 3.55 6.54 -21.08
C ALA A 84 2.50 6.06 -20.05
N ALA A 85 2.71 4.89 -19.42
CA ALA A 85 1.80 4.37 -18.42
C ALA A 85 2.08 5.00 -17.05
N LEU A 86 1.05 5.60 -16.45
CA LEU A 86 1.11 6.17 -15.11
C LEU A 86 1.11 5.08 -14.04
N SER A 87 1.85 5.30 -12.96
CA SER A 87 1.70 4.51 -11.73
C SER A 87 0.29 4.62 -11.17
N LEU A 88 -0.11 3.66 -10.33
CA LEU A 88 -1.42 3.70 -9.68
C LEU A 88 -1.52 4.89 -8.72
N ALA A 89 -0.43 5.23 -8.01
CA ALA A 89 -0.37 6.44 -7.19
C ALA A 89 -0.57 7.73 -8.01
N GLU A 90 -0.04 7.80 -9.24
CA GLU A 90 -0.29 8.93 -10.13
C GLU A 90 -1.73 8.96 -10.66
N GLN A 91 -2.30 7.80 -10.98
CA GLN A 91 -3.71 7.68 -11.38
C GLN A 91 -4.63 8.11 -10.24
N PHE A 92 -4.35 7.68 -9.00
CA PHE A 92 -5.04 8.10 -7.80
C PHE A 92 -4.99 9.62 -7.64
N ARG A 93 -3.80 10.22 -7.70
CA ARG A 93 -3.63 11.67 -7.59
C ARG A 93 -4.42 12.43 -8.64
N ARG A 94 -4.43 11.96 -9.90
CA ARG A 94 -5.24 12.59 -10.96
C ARG A 94 -6.74 12.48 -10.72
N ARG A 95 -7.20 11.38 -10.13
CA ARG A 95 -8.62 11.08 -9.88
C ARG A 95 -9.16 11.79 -8.64
N VAL A 96 -8.38 11.81 -7.56
CA VAL A 96 -8.77 12.32 -6.23
C VAL A 96 -8.31 13.77 -6.02
N GLY A 97 -7.30 14.23 -6.76
CA GLY A 97 -6.72 15.57 -6.60
C GLY A 97 -5.78 15.72 -5.42
N LYS A 98 -5.44 14.63 -4.71
CA LYS A 98 -4.53 14.60 -3.55
C LYS A 98 -3.47 13.51 -3.74
N ASP A 99 -2.25 13.77 -3.29
CA ASP A 99 -1.20 12.74 -3.28
C ASP A 99 -1.55 11.61 -2.31
N LEU A 100 -1.24 10.36 -2.65
CA LEU A 100 -1.54 9.19 -1.80
C LEU A 100 -0.93 9.35 -0.41
N PHE A 101 0.32 9.80 -0.31
CA PHE A 101 0.99 9.94 0.98
C PHE A 101 0.51 11.16 1.76
N GLU A 102 -0.23 12.07 1.16
CA GLU A 102 -0.93 13.13 1.89
C GLU A 102 -2.34 12.70 2.29
N TRP A 103 -2.94 11.79 1.52
CA TRP A 103 -4.29 11.28 1.75
C TRP A 103 -4.35 10.30 2.91
N VAL A 104 -3.35 9.43 3.02
CA VAL A 104 -3.25 8.42 4.08
C VAL A 104 -3.11 9.07 5.46
N ASP A 105 -3.85 8.57 6.44
CA ASP A 105 -3.71 8.92 7.85
C ASP A 105 -2.51 8.22 8.49
N TRP A 106 -1.39 8.95 8.56
CA TRP A 106 -0.15 8.43 9.14
C TRP A 106 -0.19 8.29 10.64
N GLU A 107 -0.96 9.11 11.34
CA GLU A 107 -1.05 9.05 12.80
C GLU A 107 -1.67 7.72 13.21
N THR A 108 -2.76 7.34 12.55
CA THR A 108 -3.38 6.03 12.74
C THR A 108 -2.42 4.88 12.36
N ILE A 109 -1.70 4.97 11.25
CA ILE A 109 -0.77 3.90 10.83
C ILE A 109 0.40 3.73 11.79
N GLU A 110 1.04 4.84 12.18
CA GLU A 110 2.19 4.82 13.08
C GLU A 110 1.79 4.23 14.43
N SER A 111 0.57 4.51 14.91
CA SER A 111 0.03 3.90 16.13
C SER A 111 -0.03 2.37 16.07
N TYR A 112 -0.25 1.75 14.91
CA TYR A 112 -0.26 0.28 14.79
C TYR A 112 1.13 -0.34 14.77
N LEU A 113 2.14 0.40 14.31
CA LEU A 113 3.51 -0.07 14.22
C LEU A 113 4.23 -0.04 15.56
N GLU A 114 3.75 0.75 16.53
CA GLU A 114 4.30 0.81 17.89
C GLU A 114 4.00 -0.43 18.75
N TRP A 115 3.07 -1.29 18.32
CA TRP A 115 2.73 -2.55 19.00
C TRP A 115 3.55 -3.76 18.53
N GLY A 116 4.46 -3.58 17.56
CA GLY A 116 5.25 -4.63 16.91
C GLY A 116 6.68 -4.77 17.39
#